data_AF-U7QUG7-F1
#
_entry.id   AF-U7QUG7-F1
#
_cell.length_a   1.000
_cell.length_b   1.000
_cell.length_c   1.000
_cell.angle_alpha   90.00
_cell.angle_beta   90.00
_cell.angle_gamma   90.00
#
_symmetry.space_group_name_H-M   'P 1'
#
loop_
_entity.id
_entity.type
_entity.pdbx_description
1 polymer ?
#
loop_
_entity_poly.entity_id
_entity_poly.type
_entity_poly.pdbx_seq_one_letter_code
_entity_poly.pdbx_strand_id
1 'polypeptide(L)'
;KVLPKRLNKYGLELHEDKSQLIPAGHIAAMRANQSEKRLPTFNFLGFTCYWGKTRKGFWRLKYTSRKDRFAAKLKGLRDFLWKNLSTDKRQILNTVIRVIRGWINYHSISDNQRRVGQFIYQSMRIIYRWFNRKGGRR
;
A
#
# COMPACT_ATOMS: atom_id res chain seq x y z
N LYS A 1 -28.17 -16.45 2.36
CA LYS A 1 -26.82 -16.20 1.77
C LYS A 1 -26.38 -17.43 0.98
N VAL A 2 -26.07 -17.31 -0.33
CA VAL A 2 -25.70 -18.46 -1.19
C VAL A 2 -24.22 -18.84 -1.05
N LEU A 3 -23.33 -17.87 -0.88
CA LEU A 3 -21.88 -18.09 -0.82
C LEU A 3 -21.43 -18.99 0.36
N PRO A 4 -21.88 -18.78 1.61
CA PRO A 4 -21.49 -19.66 2.73
C PRO A 4 -21.89 -21.12 2.51
N LYS A 5 -23.10 -21.36 1.98
CA LYS A 5 -23.57 -22.71 1.64
C LYS A 5 -22.68 -23.37 0.57
N ARG A 6 -22.22 -22.61 -0.43
CA ARG A 6 -21.32 -23.12 -1.48
C ARG A 6 -19.93 -23.45 -0.94
N LEU A 7 -19.38 -22.60 -0.07
CA LEU A 7 -18.08 -22.84 0.57
C LEU A 7 -18.14 -24.09 1.47
N ASN A 8 -19.23 -24.24 2.22
CA ASN A 8 -19.43 -25.38 3.11
C ASN A 8 -19.44 -26.73 2.37
N LYS A 9 -19.95 -26.79 1.12
CA LYS A 9 -19.85 -28.00 0.27
C LYS A 9 -18.41 -28.48 0.06
N TYR A 10 -17.43 -27.60 0.21
CA TYR A 10 -16.00 -27.89 0.10
C TYR A 10 -15.28 -27.86 1.46
N GLY A 11 -16.02 -27.94 2.58
CA GLY A 11 -15.46 -27.90 3.94
C GLY A 11 -14.88 -26.54 4.34
N LEU A 12 -15.27 -25.46 3.66
CA LEU A 12 -14.79 -24.09 3.95
C LEU A 12 -15.86 -23.28 4.66
N GLU A 13 -15.44 -22.51 5.67
CA GLU A 13 -16.30 -21.59 6.41
C GLU A 13 -15.88 -20.13 6.19
N LEU A 14 -16.86 -19.23 6.21
CA LEU A 14 -16.63 -17.80 6.06
C LEU A 14 -16.31 -17.20 7.44
N HIS A 15 -15.20 -16.47 7.54
CA HIS A 15 -14.87 -15.76 8.76
C HIS A 15 -15.71 -14.47 8.86
N GLU A 16 -16.64 -14.42 9.81
CA GLU A 16 -17.61 -13.32 9.95
C GLU A 16 -16.91 -11.95 10.14
N ASP A 17 -15.90 -11.85 11.00
CA ASP A 17 -15.22 -10.55 11.21
C ASP A 17 -14.44 -10.04 9.97
N LYS A 18 -14.02 -10.93 9.08
CA LYS A 18 -13.23 -10.59 7.90
C LYS A 18 -14.11 -10.37 6.66
N SER A 19 -15.38 -10.76 6.73
CA SER A 19 -16.26 -10.87 5.57
C SER A 19 -17.48 -9.98 5.74
N GLN A 20 -17.54 -8.93 4.94
CA GLN A 20 -18.60 -7.93 5.02
C GLN A 20 -19.11 -7.56 3.63
N LEU A 21 -20.39 -7.20 3.56
CA LEU A 21 -20.97 -6.59 2.36
C LEU A 21 -20.75 -5.09 2.42
N ILE A 22 -20.08 -4.55 1.39
CA ILE A 22 -19.73 -3.14 1.32
C ILE A 22 -20.50 -2.52 0.15
N PRO A 23 -21.20 -1.39 0.35
CA PRO A 23 -21.82 -0.67 -0.73
C PRO A 23 -20.77 -0.26 -1.78
N ALA A 24 -21.05 -0.57 -3.05
CA ALA A 24 -20.14 -0.29 -4.16
C ALA A 24 -20.94 0.12 -5.40
N GLY A 25 -20.28 0.81 -6.32
CA GLY A 25 -20.84 1.23 -7.60
C GLY A 25 -20.82 2.75 -7.77
N HIS A 26 -20.74 3.19 -9.03
CA HIS A 26 -20.64 4.61 -9.38
C HIS A 26 -21.88 5.40 -8.96
N ILE A 27 -23.09 4.82 -9.07
CA ILE A 27 -24.35 5.43 -8.62
C ILE A 27 -24.36 5.59 -7.10
N ALA A 28 -23.99 4.54 -6.37
CA ALA A 28 -23.93 4.57 -4.90
C ALA A 28 -22.93 5.62 -4.41
N ALA A 29 -21.78 5.73 -5.06
CA ALA A 29 -20.77 6.74 -4.75
C ALA A 29 -21.27 8.17 -5.03
N MET A 30 -21.97 8.36 -6.15
CA MET A 30 -22.58 9.64 -6.51
C MET A 30 -23.62 10.10 -5.49
N ARG A 31 -24.57 9.22 -5.13
CA ARG A 31 -25.60 9.49 -4.13
C ARG A 31 -25.00 9.80 -2.76
N ALA A 32 -24.02 9.00 -2.32
CA ALA A 32 -23.33 9.26 -1.06
C ALA A 32 -22.71 10.66 -1.05
N ASN A 33 -22.04 11.06 -2.12
CA ASN A 33 -21.43 12.40 -2.21
C ASN A 33 -22.46 13.54 -2.26
N GLN A 34 -23.63 13.33 -2.88
CA GLN A 34 -24.72 14.31 -2.86
C GLN A 34 -25.26 14.56 -1.45
N SER A 35 -25.20 13.53 -0.60
CA SER A 35 -25.52 13.62 0.83
C SER A 35 -24.30 13.92 1.71
N GLU A 36 -23.23 14.49 1.15
CA GLU A 36 -21.97 14.82 1.85
C GLU A 36 -21.27 13.64 2.56
N LYS A 37 -21.62 12.41 2.17
CA LYS A 37 -21.06 11.16 2.70
C LYS A 37 -20.09 10.53 1.70
N ARG A 38 -19.36 9.52 2.16
CA ARG A 38 -18.50 8.67 1.32
C ARG A 38 -18.83 7.21 1.56
N LEU A 39 -18.66 6.40 0.52
CA LEU A 39 -18.72 4.96 0.68
C LEU A 39 -17.53 4.46 1.53
N PRO A 40 -17.72 3.36 2.30
CA PRO A 40 -16.63 2.76 3.07
C PRO A 40 -15.44 2.37 2.19
N THR A 41 -14.24 2.46 2.76
CA THR A 41 -13.02 1.94 2.12
C THR A 41 -12.77 0.51 2.55
N PHE A 42 -12.04 -0.25 1.75
CA PHE A 42 -11.67 -1.62 2.09
C PHE A 42 -10.28 -1.96 1.60
N ASN A 43 -9.67 -2.98 2.19
CA ASN A 43 -8.32 -3.40 1.84
C ASN A 43 -8.36 -4.65 0.95
N PHE A 44 -7.67 -4.63 -0.17
CA PHE A 44 -7.54 -5.76 -1.09
C PHE A 44 -6.15 -5.79 -1.72
N LEU A 45 -5.49 -6.96 -1.73
CA LEU A 45 -4.17 -7.21 -2.33
C LEU A 45 -3.12 -6.09 -2.09
N GLY A 46 -2.98 -5.63 -0.84
CA GLY A 46 -1.98 -4.61 -0.50
C GLY A 46 -2.40 -3.15 -0.77
N PHE A 47 -3.62 -2.93 -1.26
CA PHE A 47 -4.19 -1.60 -1.51
C PHE A 47 -5.40 -1.32 -0.64
N THR A 48 -5.60 -0.05 -0.35
CA THR A 48 -6.86 0.49 0.15
C THR A 48 -7.65 1.00 -1.05
N CYS A 49 -8.78 0.36 -1.28
CA CYS A 49 -9.73 0.66 -2.35
C CYS A 49 -10.76 1.68 -1.85
N TYR A 50 -11.01 2.71 -2.64
CA TYR A 50 -11.94 3.78 -2.28
C TYR A 50 -12.63 4.34 -3.53
N TRP A 51 -13.87 4.82 -3.38
CA TRP A 51 -14.58 5.48 -4.47
C TRP A 51 -14.15 6.94 -4.59
N GLY A 52 -13.88 7.39 -5.81
CA GLY A 52 -13.50 8.78 -6.08
C GLY A 52 -13.74 9.19 -7.52
N LYS A 53 -13.59 10.49 -7.78
CA LYS A 53 -13.76 11.05 -9.12
C LYS A 53 -12.47 10.92 -9.96
N THR A 54 -12.67 10.70 -11.25
CA THR A 54 -11.66 10.88 -12.29
C THR A 54 -11.43 12.37 -12.56
N ARG A 55 -10.41 12.71 -13.36
CA ARG A 55 -10.19 14.09 -13.82
C ARG A 55 -11.37 14.66 -14.62
N LYS A 56 -12.13 13.78 -15.30
CA LYS A 56 -13.32 14.14 -16.08
C LYS A 56 -14.61 14.12 -15.24
N GLY A 57 -14.52 13.95 -13.91
CA GLY A 57 -15.69 14.00 -13.01
C GLY A 57 -16.44 12.67 -12.79
N PHE A 58 -16.17 11.63 -13.58
CA PHE A 58 -16.82 10.32 -13.41
C PHE A 58 -16.38 9.59 -12.14
N TRP A 59 -17.30 8.88 -11.50
CA TRP A 59 -17.03 8.04 -10.33
C TRP A 59 -16.43 6.69 -10.72
N ARG A 60 -15.35 6.30 -10.04
CA ARG A 60 -14.75 4.98 -10.17
C ARG A 60 -14.09 4.52 -8.87
N LEU A 61 -13.71 3.24 -8.83
CA LEU A 61 -12.84 2.72 -7.80
C LEU A 61 -11.39 3.20 -8.02
N LYS A 62 -10.77 3.74 -6.98
CA LYS A 62 -9.40 4.23 -6.93
C LYS A 62 -8.62 3.45 -5.87
N TYR A 63 -7.30 3.50 -5.97
CA TYR A 63 -6.40 2.69 -5.18
C TYR A 63 -5.30 3.52 -4.55
N THR A 64 -4.95 3.20 -3.30
CA THR A 64 -3.72 3.68 -2.69
C THR A 64 -3.02 2.55 -1.92
N SER A 65 -1.69 2.56 -1.84
CA SER A 65 -0.98 1.57 -1.03
C SER A 65 -1.45 1.62 0.43
N ARG A 66 -1.72 0.45 0.99
CA ARG A 66 -2.08 0.29 2.40
C ARG A 66 -1.09 0.95 3.35
N LYS A 67 -1.59 1.78 4.27
CA LYS A 67 -0.77 2.57 5.22
C LYS A 67 0.08 1.69 6.13
N ASP A 68 -0.49 0.60 6.65
CA ASP A 68 0.19 -0.35 7.54
C ASP A 68 1.35 -1.05 6.82
N ARG A 69 1.10 -1.57 5.61
CA ARG A 69 2.13 -2.24 4.80
C ARG A 69 3.21 -1.27 4.32
N PHE A 70 2.80 -0.05 3.97
CA PHE A 70 3.72 1.03 3.63
C PHE A 70 4.70 1.34 4.78
N ALA A 71 4.16 1.57 5.98
CA ALA A 71 4.95 1.88 7.16
C ALA A 71 5.87 0.72 7.55
N ALA A 72 5.33 -0.51 7.53
CA ALA A 72 6.11 -1.71 7.82
C ALA A 72 7.28 -1.90 6.83
N LYS A 73 7.08 -1.62 5.53
CA LYS A 73 8.15 -1.74 4.54
C LYS A 73 9.28 -0.74 4.78
N LEU A 74 8.96 0.52 5.07
CA LEU A 74 9.98 1.52 5.41
C LEU A 74 10.70 1.20 6.73
N LYS A 75 9.97 0.70 7.73
CA LYS A 75 10.56 0.23 8.99
C LYS A 75 11.55 -0.91 8.73
N GLY A 76 11.13 -1.92 7.97
CA GLY A 76 12.00 -3.04 7.60
C GLY A 76 13.26 -2.60 6.82
N LEU A 77 13.14 -1.65 5.90
CA LEU A 77 14.30 -1.07 5.21
C LEU A 77 15.28 -0.40 6.19
N ARG A 78 14.76 0.38 7.14
CA ARG A 78 15.57 1.05 8.17
C ARG A 78 16.27 0.03 9.06
N ASP A 79 15.54 -0.97 9.54
CA ASP A 79 16.06 -1.98 10.45
C ASP A 79 17.12 -2.85 9.76
N PHE A 80 16.90 -3.22 8.49
CA PHE A 80 17.89 -3.92 7.68
C PHE A 80 19.19 -3.12 7.54
N LEU A 81 19.09 -1.84 7.19
CA LEU A 81 20.27 -0.98 7.08
C LEU A 81 20.99 -0.81 8.42
N TRP A 82 20.24 -0.68 9.52
CA TRP A 82 20.81 -0.52 10.86
C TRP A 82 21.59 -1.77 11.30
N LYS A 83 21.06 -2.97 11.04
CA LYS A 83 21.75 -4.24 11.36
C LYS A 83 23.02 -4.47 10.53
N ASN A 84 23.18 -3.79 9.38
CA ASN A 84 24.31 -3.97 8.45
C ASN A 84 25.25 -2.75 8.44
N LEU A 85 25.50 -2.16 9.61
CA LEU A 85 26.38 -0.99 9.78
C LEU A 85 27.87 -1.31 9.57
N SER A 86 28.32 -2.55 9.71
CA SER A 86 29.72 -2.95 9.52
C SER A 86 30.01 -3.60 8.16
N THR A 87 28.98 -3.97 7.39
CA THR A 87 29.10 -4.70 6.11
C THR A 87 29.52 -3.82 4.93
N ASP A 88 29.97 -4.45 3.84
CA ASP A 88 30.26 -3.80 2.56
C ASP A 88 29.09 -2.93 2.07
N LYS A 89 29.40 -1.70 1.66
CA LYS A 89 28.38 -0.71 1.29
C LYS A 89 27.68 -1.08 -0.01
N ARG A 90 28.42 -1.57 -1.00
CA ARG A 90 27.87 -1.83 -2.34
C ARG A 90 26.86 -2.97 -2.29
N GLN A 91 27.18 -4.07 -1.61
CA GLN A 91 26.29 -5.20 -1.45
C GLN A 91 24.97 -4.82 -0.76
N ILE A 92 25.05 -4.06 0.34
CA ILE A 92 23.86 -3.61 1.08
C ILE A 92 22.99 -2.68 0.23
N LEU A 93 23.59 -1.73 -0.49
CA LEU A 93 22.86 -0.82 -1.36
C LEU A 93 22.19 -1.55 -2.52
N ASN A 94 22.88 -2.51 -3.16
CA ASN A 94 22.29 -3.33 -4.22
C ASN A 94 21.04 -4.06 -3.74
N THR A 95 21.09 -4.62 -2.53
CA THR A 95 19.96 -5.29 -1.90
C THR A 95 18.81 -4.32 -1.64
N VAL A 96 19.09 -3.15 -1.05
CA VAL A 96 18.08 -2.13 -0.76
C VAL A 96 17.44 -1.59 -2.04
N ILE A 97 18.24 -1.33 -3.08
CA ILE A 97 17.75 -0.89 -4.39
C ILE A 97 16.82 -1.93 -5.00
N ARG A 98 17.16 -3.23 -4.94
CA ARG A 98 16.30 -4.30 -5.43
C ARG A 98 14.97 -4.35 -4.68
N VAL A 99 14.99 -4.19 -3.36
CA VAL A 99 13.78 -4.15 -2.52
C VAL A 99 12.90 -2.94 -2.85
N ILE A 100 13.50 -1.76 -3.03
CA ILE A 100 12.78 -0.54 -3.38
C ILE A 100 12.15 -0.68 -4.77
N ARG A 101 12.91 -1.13 -5.77
CA ARG A 101 12.42 -1.38 -7.14
C ARG A 101 11.24 -2.36 -7.13
N GLY A 102 11.35 -3.47 -6.40
CA GLY A 102 10.26 -4.43 -6.29
C GLY A 102 8.98 -3.83 -5.70
N TRP A 103 9.11 -3.00 -4.65
CA TRP A 103 7.96 -2.30 -4.08
C TRP A 103 7.34 -1.31 -5.08
N ILE A 104 8.16 -0.54 -5.80
CA ILE A 104 7.70 0.41 -6.82
C ILE A 104 6.96 -0.34 -7.94
N ASN A 105 7.54 -1.42 -8.47
CA ASN A 105 6.94 -2.20 -9.56
C ASN A 105 5.54 -2.72 -9.18
N TYR A 106 5.35 -3.16 -7.94
CA TYR A 106 4.04 -3.64 -7.48
C TYR A 106 3.03 -2.51 -7.25
N HIS A 107 3.48 -1.35 -6.75
CA HIS A 107 2.59 -0.28 -6.31
C HIS A 107 2.42 0.87 -7.31
N SER A 108 3.09 0.85 -8.46
CA SER A 108 3.00 1.90 -9.49
C SER A 108 1.76 1.76 -10.38
N ILE A 109 0.60 1.67 -9.74
CA ILE A 109 -0.70 1.64 -10.39
C ILE A 109 -1.30 3.06 -10.50
N SER A 110 -2.34 3.21 -11.31
CA SER A 110 -3.10 4.46 -11.41
C SER A 110 -3.58 4.94 -10.03
N ASP A 111 -3.67 6.26 -9.84
CA ASP A 111 -4.04 6.94 -8.58
C ASP A 111 -3.04 6.85 -7.41
N ASN A 112 -2.02 5.98 -7.50
CA ASN A 112 -1.10 5.76 -6.38
C ASN A 112 0.25 6.50 -6.50
N GLN A 113 0.43 7.33 -7.54
CA GLN A 113 1.67 8.07 -7.81
C GLN A 113 2.18 8.87 -6.60
N ARG A 114 1.28 9.55 -5.88
CA ARG A 114 1.63 10.30 -4.66
C ARG A 114 2.26 9.41 -3.59
N ARG A 115 1.70 8.21 -3.39
CA ARG A 115 2.19 7.25 -2.39
C ARG A 115 3.54 6.67 -2.81
N VAL A 116 3.72 6.40 -4.10
CA VAL A 116 4.99 5.92 -4.67
C VAL A 116 6.09 6.97 -4.54
N GLY A 117 5.83 8.22 -4.94
CA GLY A 117 6.81 9.31 -4.79
C GLY A 117 7.23 9.50 -3.33
N GLN A 118 6.27 9.43 -2.41
CA GLN A 118 6.55 9.47 -0.98
C GLN A 118 7.32 8.24 -0.48
N PHE A 119 7.16 7.04 -1.07
CA PHE A 119 7.98 5.88 -0.72
C PHE A 119 9.44 6.09 -1.14
N ILE A 120 9.65 6.56 -2.36
CA ILE A 120 10.97 6.85 -2.92
C ILE A 120 11.67 7.89 -2.04
N TYR A 121 11.01 9.01 -1.77
CA TYR A 121 11.55 10.07 -0.91
C TYR A 121 11.97 9.55 0.47
N GLN A 122 11.10 8.81 1.16
CA GLN A 122 11.44 8.29 2.49
C GLN A 122 12.56 7.25 2.44
N SER A 123 12.60 6.41 1.41
CA SER A 123 13.67 5.43 1.21
C SER A 123 15.02 6.12 1.00
N MET A 124 15.07 7.16 0.15
CA MET A 124 16.27 7.99 -0.05
C MET A 124 16.74 8.61 1.27
N ARG A 125 15.82 9.16 2.08
CA ARG A 125 16.17 9.71 3.40
C ARG A 125 16.72 8.66 4.36
N ILE A 126 16.17 7.46 4.36
CA ILE A 126 16.66 6.36 5.19
C ILE A 126 18.09 6.00 4.79
N ILE A 127 18.35 5.87 3.48
CA ILE A 127 19.69 5.59 2.94
C ILE A 127 20.67 6.70 3.30
N TYR A 128 20.29 7.97 3.08
CA TYR A 128 21.12 9.14 3.42
C TYR A 128 21.50 9.15 4.91
N ARG A 129 20.51 8.94 5.80
CA ARG A 129 20.77 8.86 7.25
C ARG A 129 21.65 7.66 7.62
N TRP A 130 21.64 6.57 6.86
CA TRP A 130 22.51 5.44 7.09
C TRP A 130 23.96 5.76 6.70
N PHE A 131 24.18 6.43 5.56
CA PHE A 131 25.52 6.91 5.18
C PHE A 131 26.12 7.86 6.22
N ASN A 132 25.34 8.84 6.71
CA ASN A 132 25.81 9.78 7.72
C ASN A 132 26.22 9.10 9.03
N ARG A 133 25.61 7.95 9.36
CA ARG A 133 25.98 7.17 10.55
C ARG A 133 27.31 6.43 10.40
N LYS A 134 27.69 6.01 9.19
CA LYS A 134 28.99 5.37 8.93
C LYS A 134 30.15 6.37 8.78
N GLY A 135 30.03 7.59 9.32
CA GLY A 135 31.07 8.62 9.19
C GLY A 135 31.20 9.23 7.80
N GLY A 136 30.15 9.13 6.96
CA GLY A 136 30.10 9.78 5.64
C GLY A 136 29.92 11.30 5.69
N ARG A 137 30.48 12.00 6.68
CA ARG A 137 30.60 13.46 6.65
C ARG A 137 31.76 13.81 5.71
N ARG A 138 31.43 14.08 4.46
CA ARG A 138 32.17 15.01 3.61
C ARG A 138 31.18 16.09 3.19
#